data_AF-A0A352HS47-F1
#
_entry.id   AF-A0A352HS47-F1
#
_cell.length_a   1.000
_cell.length_b   1.000
_cell.length_c   1.000
_cell.angle_alpha   90.00
_cell.angle_beta   90.00
_cell.angle_gamma   90.00
#
_symmetry.space_group_name_H-M   'P 1'
#
loop_
_entity.id
_entity.type
_entity.pdbx_description
1 polymer ?
#
loop_
_entity_poly.entity_id
_entity_poly.type
_entity_poly.pdbx_seq_one_letter_code
_entity_poly.pdbx_strand_id
1 'polypeptide(L)' 'MSKESLKRQIIYLRAQIEKERESAKRDNAHYASAIKSTSSPAMKAQHRQSKVSASERHKRNIEGYKRQIENYKDQLKRLK' A
#
# COMPACT_ATOMS: atom_id res chain seq x y z
N MET A 1 20.84 9.81 -12.31
CA MET A 1 19.57 10.47 -11.94
C MET A 1 19.85 11.92 -11.60
N SER A 2 19.08 12.87 -12.14
CA SER A 2 19.22 14.29 -11.78
C SER A 2 18.60 14.56 -10.42
N LYS A 3 19.08 15.59 -9.72
CA LYS A 3 18.47 16.11 -8.48
C LYS A 3 16.98 16.38 -8.66
N GLU A 4 16.57 16.84 -9.84
CA GLU A 4 15.18 17.10 -10.16
C GLU A 4 14.36 15.81 -10.32
N SER A 5 14.92 14.80 -11.00
CA SER A 5 14.21 13.53 -11.20
C SER A 5 13.99 12.79 -9.87
N LEU A 6 14.96 12.84 -8.94
CA LEU A 6 14.80 12.27 -7.60
C LEU A 6 13.71 12.98 -6.79
N LYS A 7 13.63 14.31 -6.83
CA LYS A 7 12.56 15.07 -6.15
C LYS A 7 11.18 14.70 -6.70
N ARG A 8 11.04 14.61 -8.03
CA ARG A 8 9.79 14.17 -8.69
C ARG A 8 9.40 12.76 -8.24
N GLN A 9 10.37 11.84 -8.16
CA GLN A 9 10.11 10.47 -7.73
C GLN A 9 9.65 10.37 -6.28
N ILE A 10 10.19 11.19 -5.37
CA ILE A 10 9.73 11.24 -3.97
C ILE A 10 8.27 11.72 -3.88
N ILE A 11 7.89 12.75 -4.66
CA ILE A 11 6.51 13.25 -4.71
C ILE A 11 5.57 12.16 -5.25
N TYR A 12 5.98 11.49 -6.33
CA TYR A 12 5.22 10.37 -6.90
C TYR A 12 5.01 9.25 -5.89
N LEU A 13 6.06 8.82 -5.18
CA LEU A 13 5.96 7.75 -4.17
C LEU A 13 5.06 8.13 -2.99
N ARG A 14 5.06 9.41 -2.57
CA ARG A 14 4.11 9.91 -1.57
C ARG A 14 2.66 9.78 -2.05
N ALA A 15 2.40 10.13 -3.31
CA ALA A 15 1.07 9.95 -3.90
C ALA A 15 0.68 8.46 -3.99
N GLN A 16 1.62 7.57 -4.29
CA GLN A 16 1.37 6.12 -4.27
C GLN A 16 1.04 5.61 -2.86
N ILE A 17 1.68 6.12 -1.80
CA ILE A 17 1.34 5.75 -0.41
C ILE A 17 -0.11 6.13 -0.08
N GLU A 18 -0.55 7.34 -0.45
CA GLU A 18 -1.94 7.75 -0.21
C GLU A 18 -2.93 6.93 -1.03
N LYS A 19 -2.61 6.65 -2.30
CA LYS A 19 -3.42 5.74 -3.13
C LYS A 19 -3.52 4.35 -2.50
N GLU A 20 -2.41 3.81 -1.99
CA GLU A 20 -2.36 2.48 -1.36
C GLU A 20 -3.19 2.45 -0.07
N ARG A 21 -3.20 3.54 0.71
CA ARG A 21 -4.05 3.68 1.91
C ARG A 21 -5.53 3.69 1.56
N GLU A 22 -5.92 4.42 0.52
CA GLU A 22 -7.30 4.43 0.04
C GLU A 22 -7.74 3.07 -0.50
N SER A 23 -6.88 2.39 -1.27
CA SER A 23 -7.11 1.01 -1.71
C SER A 23 -7.27 0.07 -0.51
N ALA A 24 -6.44 0.19 0.52
CA ALA A 24 -6.54 -0.63 1.72
C ALA A 24 -7.88 -0.44 2.47
N LYS A 25 -8.39 0.80 2.53
CA LYS A 25 -9.72 1.09 3.10
C LYS A 25 -10.82 0.44 2.27
N ARG A 26 -10.76 0.55 0.94
CA ARG A 26 -11.73 -0.04 0.01
C ARG A 26 -11.76 -1.56 0.10
N ASP A 27 -10.60 -2.21 0.07
CA ASP A 27 -10.48 -3.67 0.20
C ASP A 27 -11.00 -4.16 1.55
N ASN A 28 -10.69 -3.44 2.64
CA ASN A 28 -11.19 -3.80 3.96
C ASN A 28 -12.73 -3.75 4.02
N ALA A 29 -13.31 -2.68 3.48
CA ALA A 29 -14.76 -2.50 3.41
C ALA A 29 -15.41 -3.58 2.51
N HIS A 30 -14.80 -3.86 1.35
CA HIS A 30 -15.25 -4.89 0.43
C HIS A 30 -15.29 -6.27 1.09
N TYR A 31 -14.18 -6.74 1.66
CA TYR A 31 -14.15 -8.04 2.32
C TYR A 31 -15.06 -8.09 3.56
N ALA A 32 -15.16 -7.00 4.33
CA ALA A 32 -16.09 -6.93 5.46
C ALA A 32 -17.55 -7.06 5.01
N SER A 33 -17.92 -6.41 3.89
CA SER A 33 -19.24 -6.55 3.29
C SER A 33 -19.49 -7.98 2.81
N ALA A 34 -18.54 -8.57 2.08
CA ALA A 34 -18.63 -9.95 1.60
C ALA A 34 -18.80 -10.97 2.73
N ILE A 35 -18.09 -10.80 3.86
CA ILE A 35 -18.23 -11.67 5.04
C ILE A 35 -19.65 -11.57 5.63
N LYS A 36 -20.26 -10.37 5.62
CA LYS A 36 -21.60 -10.14 6.15
C LYS A 36 -22.69 -10.71 5.23
N SER A 37 -22.57 -10.52 3.92
CA SER A 37 -23.59 -10.89 2.94
C SER A 37 -23.56 -12.36 2.53
N THR A 38 -22.41 -13.03 2.63
CA THR A 38 -22.26 -14.43 2.21
C THR A 38 -22.94 -15.37 3.19
N SER A 39 -23.72 -16.35 2.74
CA SER A 39 -24.37 -17.33 3.63
C SER A 39 -23.51 -18.57 3.91
N SER A 40 -22.59 -18.91 3.01
CA SER A 40 -21.72 -20.09 3.14
C SER A 40 -20.61 -19.90 4.18
N PRO A 41 -20.50 -20.78 5.21
CA PRO A 41 -19.44 -20.70 6.21
C PRO A 41 -18.02 -20.80 5.63
N ALA A 42 -17.81 -21.67 4.64
CA ALA A 42 -16.51 -21.86 3.99
C ALA A 42 -16.08 -20.59 3.26
N MET A 43 -17.00 -19.96 2.53
CA MET A 43 -16.73 -18.71 1.83
C MET A 43 -16.47 -17.55 2.81
N LYS A 44 -17.19 -17.48 3.94
CA LYS A 44 -16.86 -16.50 5.00
C LYS A 44 -15.44 -16.68 5.53
N ALA A 45 -14.99 -17.92 5.73
CA ALA A 45 -13.63 -18.20 6.17
C ALA A 45 -12.61 -17.74 5.12
N GLN A 46 -12.86 -18.02 3.84
CA GLN A 46 -12.02 -17.55 2.74
C GLN A 46 -11.96 -16.02 2.68
N HIS A 47 -13.08 -15.30 2.78
CA HIS A 47 -13.08 -13.84 2.79
C HIS A 47 -12.33 -13.26 3.99
N ARG A 48 -12.41 -13.89 5.18
CA ARG A 48 -11.60 -13.49 6.35
C ARG A 48 -10.10 -13.64 6.07
N GLN A 49 -9.69 -14.76 5.48
CA GLN A 49 -8.30 -14.98 5.08
C GLN A 49 -7.84 -13.94 4.06
N SER A 50 -8.63 -13.72 3.00
CA SER A 50 -8.33 -12.72 1.97
C SER A 50 -8.22 -11.31 2.55
N LYS A 51 -9.07 -10.95 3.52
CA LYS A 51 -9.00 -9.66 4.23
C LYS A 51 -7.66 -9.48 4.94
N VAL A 52 -7.16 -10.51 5.62
CA VAL A 52 -5.87 -10.50 6.32
C VAL A 52 -4.73 -10.39 5.31
N SER A 53 -4.69 -11.26 4.31
CA SER A 53 -3.66 -11.27 3.27
C SER A 53 -3.59 -9.95 2.50
N ALA A 54 -4.73 -9.34 2.17
CA ALA A 54 -4.79 -8.04 1.52
C ALA A 54 -4.23 -6.93 2.44
N SER A 55 -4.58 -6.93 3.73
CA SER A 55 -4.05 -5.97 4.69
C SER A 55 -2.53 -6.05 4.82
N GLU A 56 -1.98 -7.26 4.90
CA GLU A 56 -0.53 -7.48 4.96
C GLU A 56 0.18 -7.06 3.67
N ARG A 57 -0.44 -7.30 2.51
CA ARG A 57 0.07 -6.84 1.21
C ARG A 57 0.16 -5.32 1.17
N HIS A 58 -0.91 -4.60 1.54
CA HIS A 58 -0.89 -3.13 1.57
C HIS A 58 0.16 -2.58 2.54
N LYS A 59 0.32 -3.18 3.72
CA LYS A 59 1.38 -2.79 4.67
C LYS A 59 2.77 -2.94 4.06
N ARG A 60 3.06 -4.09 3.43
CA ARG A 60 4.33 -4.36 2.74
C ARG A 60 4.60 -3.36 1.62
N ASN A 61 3.58 -3.04 0.80
CA ASN A 61 3.69 -2.07 -0.27
C ASN A 61 4.03 -0.67 0.26
N ILE A 62 3.31 -0.20 1.29
CA ILE A 62 3.56 1.09 1.94
C ILE A 62 4.98 1.16 2.51
N GLU A 63 5.44 0.10 3.18
CA GLU A 63 6.82 0.03 3.69
C GLU A 63 7.86 0.05 2.56
N GLY A 64 7.59 -0.64 1.45
CA GLY A 64 8.43 -0.59 0.25
C GLY A 64 8.55 0.83 -0.29
N TYR A 65 7.45 1.54 -0.45
CA TYR A 65 7.46 2.93 -0.91
C TYR A 65 8.20 3.86 0.06
N LYS A 66 8.03 3.68 1.37
CA LYS A 66 8.77 4.45 2.38
C LYS A 66 10.28 4.22 2.29
N ARG A 67 10.72 2.96 2.14
CA ARG A 67 12.16 2.62 1.97
C ARG A 67 12.73 3.26 0.70
N GLN A 68 11.97 3.25 -0.40
CA GLN A 68 12.40 3.92 -1.64
C GLN A 68 12.51 5.44 -1.47
N ILE A 69 11.58 6.07 -0.76
CA ILE A 69 11.66 7.50 -0.43
C ILE A 69 12.94 7.81 0.35
N GLU A 70 13.25 7.02 1.39
CA GLU A 70 14.48 7.25 2.18
C GLU A 70 15.74 7.06 1.33
N ASN A 71 15.79 6.02 0.50
CA ASN A 71 16.90 5.84 -0.44
C ASN A 71 17.08 7.06 -1.37
N TYR A 72 16.01 7.57 -1.96
CA TYR A 72 16.09 8.76 -2.82
C TYR A 72 16.46 10.03 -2.06
N LYS A 73 16.04 10.18 -0.80
CA LYS A 73 16.50 11.28 0.06
C LYS A 73 18.00 11.18 0.32
N ASP A 74 18.52 9.98 0.56
CA ASP A 74 19.96 9.78 0.80
C ASP A 74 20.78 10.03 -0.46
N GLN A 75 20.29 9.60 -1.63
CA GLN A 75 20.91 9.97 -2.91
C GLN A 75 20.93 11.50 -3.11
N LEU A 76 19.84 12.20 -2.80
CA LEU A 76 19.78 13.66 -2.86
C LEU A 76 20.77 14.35 -1.91
N LYS A 77 21.04 13.77 -0.73
CA LYS A 77 22.06 14.29 0.20
C LYS A 77 23.48 14.09 -0.34
N ARG A 78 23.74 12.98 -1.03
CA ARG A 78 25.06 12.67 -1.63
C ARG A 78 25.36 13.48 -2.89
N LEU A 79 24.32 13.89 -3.62
CA LEU A 79 24.40 14.79 -4.78
C LEU A 79 24.46 16.28 -4.37
N LYS A 80 24.77 16.58 -3.10
CA LYS A 80 24.92 17.95 -2.61
C LYS A 80 26.22 18.58 -3.11
#